data_AF-A0A524Q0K3-F1
#
_entry.id   AF-A0A524Q0K3-F1
#
_cell.length_a   1.000
_cell.length_b   1.000
_cell.length_c   1.000
_cell.angle_alpha   90.00
_cell.angle_beta   90.00
_cell.angle_gamma   90.00
#
_symmetry.space_group_name_H-M   'P 1'
#
loop_
_entity.id
_entity.type
_entity.pdbx_description
1 polymer ?
#
loop_
_entity_poly.entity_id
_entity_poly.type
_entity_poly.pdbx_seq_one_letter_code
_entity_poly.pdbx_strand_id
1 'polypeptide(L)'
;RYKGVVMKHVTARNAGIALRWSDWPGSTKMLIPLSEGARDGKAGPVEPDIISDDRTIDSIRKDDRHIEDRKKMTDLRERKLERDSRKIAEEKKKRDDEKKAIDKKKDELAKKEEELKKQKEEAKRIEDSEERKKKETGIKEKESKIEEEKKIIEKREEQSKEKEKTILKKEETIKKRGESIKKEKRRIEKDEIKRDIKKDPDEARQKLEEKAQELEKQEDRLRDSELDKNIYAGKLYYLKIKEYIEGGHYNNELYMINASTRKVMFKSPVKNICGNRYDVYSGGIVIITHKGSHTSGHNLTLVDKDTLEAKINGSDHVFWRSFIEIRDGFIYAILYDNGSHYLGRFDGGLKLTAKSKERIDENTFISFWDDYIYINRGDKTIIVLKNADLTFIDEVKP
;
A
#
# COMPACT_ATOMS: atom_id res chain seq x y z
N ARG A 1 16.84 -16.94 -38.17
CA ARG A 1 17.25 -16.44 -39.50
C ARG A 1 16.21 -15.42 -39.97
N TYR A 2 16.62 -14.27 -40.51
CA TYR A 2 15.68 -13.26 -41.01
C TYR A 2 14.99 -13.73 -42.31
N LYS A 3 13.75 -13.28 -42.54
CA LYS A 3 13.00 -13.62 -43.76
C LYS A 3 13.76 -13.12 -45.00
N GLY A 4 13.81 -13.91 -46.06
CA GLY A 4 14.55 -13.55 -47.29
C GLY A 4 14.13 -12.22 -47.90
N VAL A 5 12.84 -11.85 -47.79
CA VAL A 5 12.31 -10.56 -48.24
C VAL A 5 12.96 -9.37 -47.53
N VAL A 6 13.25 -9.51 -46.23
CA VAL A 6 13.91 -8.46 -45.43
C VAL A 6 15.38 -8.30 -45.87
N MET A 7 16.05 -9.42 -46.14
CA MET A 7 17.45 -9.41 -46.58
C MET A 7 17.65 -8.76 -47.96
N LYS A 8 16.64 -8.72 -48.83
CA LYS A 8 16.71 -8.01 -50.13
C LYS A 8 16.93 -6.50 -49.99
N HIS A 9 16.53 -5.93 -48.86
CA HIS A 9 16.65 -4.49 -48.63
C HIS A 9 17.89 -4.10 -47.84
N VAL A 10 18.66 -5.06 -47.33
CA VAL A 10 19.86 -4.83 -46.52
C VAL A 10 21.10 -5.26 -47.29
N THR A 11 22.07 -4.37 -47.36
CA THR A 11 23.37 -4.53 -48.02
C THR A 11 24.47 -4.25 -47.01
N ALA A 12 25.70 -4.70 -47.27
CA ALA A 12 26.84 -4.40 -46.39
C ALA A 12 27.04 -2.88 -46.15
N ARG A 13 26.67 -2.04 -47.13
CA ARG A 13 26.80 -0.58 -47.05
C ARG A 13 25.77 0.08 -46.14
N ASN A 14 24.58 -0.49 -45.99
CA ASN A 14 23.48 0.13 -45.25
C ASN A 14 23.02 -0.67 -44.03
N ALA A 15 23.69 -1.77 -43.69
CA ALA A 15 23.38 -2.54 -42.50
C ALA A 15 23.84 -1.80 -41.23
N GLY A 16 22.89 -1.46 -40.34
CA GLY A 16 23.18 -0.77 -39.08
C GLY A 16 22.96 0.73 -39.14
N ILE A 17 23.65 1.47 -38.26
CA ILE A 17 23.62 2.94 -38.18
C ILE A 17 24.98 3.48 -38.60
N ALA A 18 25.01 4.41 -39.56
CA ALA A 18 26.25 5.08 -39.95
C ALA A 18 26.81 5.95 -38.81
N LEU A 19 28.14 5.94 -38.63
CA LEU A 19 28.82 6.66 -37.54
C LEU A 19 28.78 8.18 -37.70
N ARG A 20 28.54 8.68 -38.91
CA ARG A 20 28.36 10.10 -39.21
C ARG A 20 26.89 10.36 -39.50
N TRP A 21 26.33 11.36 -38.83
CA TRP A 21 24.94 11.76 -39.01
C TRP A 21 24.60 12.12 -40.47
N SER A 22 25.54 12.75 -41.19
CA SER A 22 25.38 13.11 -42.61
C SER A 22 25.13 11.91 -43.53
N ASP A 23 25.59 10.73 -43.12
CA ASP A 23 25.58 9.52 -43.95
C ASP A 23 24.34 8.66 -43.66
N TRP A 24 23.50 9.07 -42.71
CA TRP A 24 22.28 8.34 -42.35
C TRP A 24 21.32 8.14 -43.53
N PRO A 25 21.08 9.13 -44.40
CA PRO A 25 20.27 8.92 -45.61
C PRO A 25 20.92 7.86 -46.51
N GLY A 26 20.23 6.74 -46.73
CA GLY A 26 20.66 5.68 -47.65
C GLY A 26 21.71 4.70 -47.10
N SER A 27 22.48 5.07 -46.07
CA SER A 27 23.50 4.19 -45.46
C SER A 27 23.14 3.66 -44.07
N THR A 28 21.92 3.92 -43.59
CA THR A 28 21.40 3.38 -42.32
C THR A 28 20.14 2.55 -42.56
N LYS A 29 20.15 1.27 -42.13
CA LYS A 29 18.98 0.38 -42.03
C LYS A 29 19.11 -0.51 -40.81
N MET A 30 18.12 -0.39 -39.93
CA MET A 30 18.05 -1.18 -38.69
C MET A 30 17.07 -2.33 -38.83
N LEU A 31 17.51 -3.53 -38.45
CA LEU A 31 16.65 -4.71 -38.40
C LEU A 31 16.08 -4.86 -36.99
N ILE A 32 14.77 -4.70 -36.85
CA ILE A 32 14.06 -4.91 -35.59
C ILE A 32 13.32 -6.26 -35.67
N PRO A 33 13.76 -7.29 -34.95
CA PRO A 33 13.08 -8.58 -34.97
C PRO A 33 11.73 -8.47 -34.26
N LEU A 34 10.65 -8.63 -35.01
CA LEU A 34 9.30 -8.78 -34.45
C LEU A 34 9.09 -10.25 -34.07
N SER A 35 8.81 -10.52 -32.80
CA SER A 35 8.32 -11.84 -32.38
C SER A 35 6.82 -11.95 -32.68
N GLU A 36 6.29 -13.17 -32.84
CA GLU A 36 4.85 -13.39 -33.10
C GLU A 36 3.92 -12.79 -32.03
N GLY A 37 4.45 -12.43 -30.85
CA GLY A 37 3.74 -11.76 -29.77
C GLY A 37 3.87 -10.23 -29.73
N ALA A 38 4.65 -9.61 -30.62
CA ALA A 38 4.83 -8.15 -30.69
C ALA A 38 3.63 -7.50 -31.39
N ARG A 39 2.52 -7.37 -30.66
CA ARG A 39 1.41 -6.47 -30.97
C ARG A 39 1.40 -5.34 -29.93
N ASP A 40 0.85 -4.19 -30.30
CA ASP A 40 0.76 -3.01 -29.45
C ASP A 40 0.30 -3.37 -28.02
N GLY A 41 1.08 -2.95 -27.02
CA GLY A 41 0.81 -3.17 -25.59
C GLY A 41 1.45 -4.43 -24.97
N LYS A 42 1.95 -5.39 -25.75
CA LYS A 42 2.74 -6.53 -25.22
C LYS A 42 4.23 -6.21 -25.35
N ALA A 43 4.97 -6.23 -24.25
CA ALA A 43 6.42 -6.01 -24.31
C ALA A 43 7.04 -7.10 -25.18
N GLY A 44 7.72 -6.68 -26.23
CA GLY A 44 8.52 -7.57 -27.07
C GLY A 44 9.67 -8.22 -26.27
N PRO A 45 10.49 -9.04 -26.94
CA PRO A 45 11.61 -9.75 -26.30
C PRO A 45 12.76 -8.84 -25.86
N VAL A 46 12.73 -7.56 -26.22
CA VAL A 46 13.80 -6.60 -25.87
C VAL A 46 13.66 -6.20 -24.41
N GLU A 47 14.69 -6.43 -23.61
CA GLU A 47 14.71 -6.02 -22.21
C GLU A 47 14.91 -4.50 -22.11
N PRO A 48 13.94 -3.77 -21.49
CA PRO A 48 14.04 -2.33 -21.24
C PRO A 48 15.36 -1.89 -20.60
N ASP A 49 15.87 -2.70 -19.67
CA ASP A 49 17.06 -2.37 -18.87
C ASP A 49 18.34 -2.30 -19.71
N ILE A 50 18.41 -2.94 -20.88
CA ILE A 50 19.61 -2.95 -21.74
C ILE A 50 19.83 -1.58 -22.38
N ILE A 51 18.75 -0.89 -22.72
CA ILE A 51 18.78 0.42 -23.40
C ILE A 51 18.66 1.60 -22.43
N SER A 52 18.49 1.32 -21.14
CA SER A 52 18.29 2.33 -20.09
C SER A 52 19.28 2.11 -18.94
N ASP A 53 20.55 1.94 -19.26
CA ASP A 53 21.61 1.88 -18.26
C ASP A 53 21.87 3.27 -17.64
N ASP A 54 22.54 3.31 -16.50
CA ASP A 54 22.80 4.55 -15.76
C ASP A 54 23.52 5.60 -16.63
N ARG A 55 24.44 5.17 -17.52
CA ARG A 55 25.18 6.06 -18.43
C ARG A 55 24.28 6.69 -19.50
N THR A 56 23.39 5.91 -20.08
CA THR A 56 22.43 6.40 -21.07
C THR A 56 21.43 7.35 -20.41
N ILE A 57 20.92 6.98 -19.23
CA ILE A 57 20.04 7.85 -18.44
C ILE A 57 20.71 9.18 -18.12
N ASP A 58 21.95 9.17 -17.62
CA ASP A 58 22.68 10.39 -17.28
C ASP A 58 22.99 11.25 -18.52
N SER A 59 23.14 10.63 -19.70
CA SER A 59 23.32 11.36 -20.96
C SER A 59 22.03 12.01 -21.44
N ILE A 60 20.90 11.30 -21.37
CA ILE A 60 19.56 11.79 -21.72
C ILE A 60 19.15 12.93 -20.77
N ARG A 61 19.50 12.82 -19.49
CA ARG A 61 19.20 13.79 -18.44
C ARG A 61 19.82 15.18 -18.66
N LYS A 62 20.80 15.32 -19.56
CA LYS A 62 21.40 16.63 -19.89
C LYS A 62 20.42 17.59 -20.55
N ASP A 63 19.36 17.08 -21.17
CA ASP A 63 18.32 17.88 -21.82
C ASP A 63 16.96 17.66 -21.13
N ASP A 64 16.41 18.76 -20.60
CA ASP A 64 15.15 18.77 -19.86
C ASP A 64 13.92 18.34 -20.73
N ARG A 65 14.06 18.30 -22.06
CA ARG A 65 13.00 17.84 -22.98
C ARG A 65 12.73 16.34 -22.90
N HIS A 66 13.71 15.55 -22.46
CA HIS A 66 13.60 14.08 -22.43
C HIS A 66 13.02 13.52 -21.13
N ILE A 67 12.53 14.37 -20.23
CA ILE A 67 11.90 13.94 -18.97
C ILE A 67 10.68 13.03 -19.23
N GLU A 68 9.84 13.37 -20.20
CA GLU A 68 8.66 12.55 -20.55
C GLU A 68 9.05 11.19 -21.16
N ASP A 69 10.12 11.17 -21.97
CA ASP A 69 10.64 9.91 -22.52
C ASP A 69 11.18 9.00 -21.41
N ARG A 70 11.85 9.58 -20.41
CA ARG A 70 12.34 8.86 -19.22
C ARG A 70 11.20 8.29 -18.37
N LYS A 71 10.08 9.01 -18.24
CA LYS A 71 8.88 8.48 -17.56
C LYS A 71 8.32 7.26 -18.28
N LYS A 72 8.06 7.38 -19.59
CA LYS A 72 7.56 6.25 -20.40
C LYS A 72 8.50 5.04 -20.32
N MET A 73 9.81 5.28 -20.34
CA MET A 73 10.80 4.22 -20.19
C MET A 73 10.73 3.57 -18.81
N THR A 74 10.58 4.37 -17.76
CA THR A 74 10.42 3.89 -16.37
C THR A 74 9.15 3.06 -16.22
N ASP A 75 8.03 3.50 -16.78
CA ASP A 75 6.75 2.76 -16.76
C ASP A 75 6.85 1.41 -17.49
N LEU A 76 7.57 1.37 -18.63
CA LEU A 76 7.86 0.13 -19.35
C LEU A 76 8.69 -0.83 -18.50
N ARG A 77 9.70 -0.32 -17.77
CA ARG A 77 10.52 -1.10 -16.84
C ARG A 77 9.67 -1.65 -15.69
N GLU A 78 8.75 -0.88 -15.14
CA GLU A 78 7.83 -1.35 -14.09
C GLU A 78 6.89 -2.46 -14.56
N ARG A 79 6.24 -2.28 -15.71
CA ARG A 79 5.38 -3.31 -16.29
C ARG A 79 6.15 -4.61 -16.58
N LYS A 80 7.41 -4.49 -16.98
CA LYS A 80 8.29 -5.65 -17.20
C LYS A 80 8.67 -6.31 -15.88
N LEU A 81 9.06 -5.53 -14.87
CA LEU A 81 9.35 -6.01 -13.52
C LEU A 81 8.18 -6.78 -12.93
N GLU A 82 6.97 -6.24 -13.03
CA GLU A 82 5.75 -6.88 -12.53
C GLU A 82 5.48 -8.23 -13.21
N ARG A 83 5.63 -8.29 -14.55
CA ARG A 83 5.48 -9.55 -15.30
C ARG A 83 6.52 -10.58 -14.89
N ASP A 84 7.77 -10.17 -14.68
CA ASP A 84 8.84 -11.08 -14.28
C ASP A 84 8.62 -11.56 -12.83
N SER A 85 8.16 -10.69 -11.92
CA SER A 85 7.76 -11.07 -10.56
C SER A 85 6.63 -12.09 -10.55
N ARG A 86 5.59 -11.90 -11.39
CA ARG A 86 4.49 -12.87 -11.53
C ARG A 86 4.99 -14.23 -12.04
N LYS A 87 5.87 -14.25 -13.05
CA LYS A 87 6.48 -15.49 -13.56
C LYS A 87 7.30 -16.21 -12.49
N ILE A 88 8.07 -15.49 -11.67
CA ILE A 88 8.81 -16.09 -10.57
C ILE A 88 7.86 -16.68 -9.52
N ALA A 89 6.77 -15.98 -9.18
CA ALA A 89 5.77 -16.51 -8.26
C ALA A 89 5.13 -17.82 -8.76
N GLU A 90 4.84 -17.90 -10.06
CA GLU A 90 4.37 -19.14 -10.70
C GLU A 90 5.43 -20.25 -10.71
N GLU A 91 6.70 -19.94 -11.00
CA GLU A 91 7.82 -20.89 -10.94
C GLU A 91 8.00 -21.44 -9.51
N LYS A 92 7.89 -20.58 -8.49
CA LYS A 92 7.92 -20.99 -7.07
C LYS A 92 6.79 -21.95 -6.73
N LYS A 93 5.55 -21.60 -7.10
CA LYS A 93 4.39 -22.46 -6.85
C LYS A 93 4.56 -23.84 -7.49
N LYS A 94 4.97 -23.89 -8.76
CA LYS A 94 5.23 -25.16 -9.46
C LYS A 94 6.34 -25.99 -8.79
N ARG A 95 7.39 -25.33 -8.31
CA ARG A 95 8.48 -25.99 -7.58
C ARG A 95 8.00 -26.55 -6.24
N ASP A 96 7.19 -25.81 -5.50
CA ASP A 96 6.67 -26.25 -4.20
C ASP A 96 5.72 -27.45 -4.38
N ASP A 97 4.90 -27.45 -5.43
CA ASP A 97 4.06 -28.59 -5.79
C ASP A 97 4.91 -29.80 -6.23
N GLU A 98 5.98 -29.59 -6.99
CA GLU A 98 6.95 -30.63 -7.36
C GLU A 98 7.66 -31.21 -6.13
N LYS A 99 8.04 -30.38 -5.16
CA LYS A 99 8.65 -30.82 -3.90
C LYS A 99 7.68 -31.68 -3.06
N LYS A 100 6.43 -31.24 -2.92
CA LYS A 100 5.38 -32.03 -2.24
C LYS A 100 5.14 -33.39 -2.93
N ALA A 101 5.19 -33.42 -4.26
CA ALA A 101 5.03 -34.67 -5.01
C ALA A 101 6.24 -35.61 -4.83
N ILE A 102 7.46 -35.06 -4.71
CA ILE A 102 8.66 -35.82 -4.39
C ILE A 102 8.57 -36.39 -2.97
N ASP A 103 8.17 -35.59 -1.98
CA ASP A 103 8.04 -36.03 -0.57
C ASP A 103 7.03 -37.17 -0.46
N LYS A 104 5.86 -37.08 -1.11
CA LYS A 104 4.87 -38.18 -1.16
C LYS A 104 5.44 -39.46 -1.76
N LYS A 105 6.22 -39.35 -2.84
CA LYS A 105 6.87 -40.52 -3.46
C LYS A 105 7.95 -41.13 -2.58
N LYS A 106 8.65 -40.32 -1.77
CA LYS A 106 9.59 -40.82 -0.76
C LYS A 106 8.88 -41.61 0.32
N ASP A 107 7.75 -41.11 0.81
CA ASP A 107 6.94 -41.82 1.82
C ASP A 107 6.38 -43.14 1.28
N GLU A 108 5.89 -43.15 0.04
CA GLU A 108 5.44 -44.37 -0.65
C GLU A 108 6.59 -45.37 -0.83
N LEU A 109 7.77 -44.89 -1.20
CA LEU A 109 8.94 -45.73 -1.38
C LEU A 109 9.42 -46.32 -0.05
N ALA A 110 9.42 -45.55 1.04
CA ALA A 110 9.74 -46.05 2.38
C ALA A 110 8.79 -47.19 2.82
N LYS A 111 7.49 -47.06 2.53
CA LYS A 111 6.50 -48.13 2.79
C LYS A 111 6.79 -49.38 1.95
N LYS A 112 7.10 -49.23 0.66
CA LYS A 112 7.49 -50.35 -0.21
C LYS A 112 8.75 -51.05 0.30
N GLU A 113 9.72 -50.32 0.83
CA GLU A 113 10.95 -50.87 1.41
C GLU A 113 10.69 -51.66 2.70
N GLU A 114 9.82 -51.16 3.59
CA GLU A 114 9.42 -51.90 4.79
C GLU A 114 8.66 -53.19 4.43
N GLU A 115 7.78 -53.14 3.44
CA GLU A 115 7.04 -54.30 2.98
C GLU A 115 7.96 -55.33 2.29
N LEU A 116 8.97 -54.87 1.55
CA LEU A 116 10.02 -55.73 1.00
C LEU A 116 10.84 -56.39 2.12
N LYS A 117 11.16 -55.68 3.21
CA LYS A 117 11.86 -56.25 4.38
C LYS A 117 11.02 -57.36 5.03
N LYS A 118 9.73 -57.14 5.23
CA LYS A 118 8.81 -58.16 5.76
C LYS A 118 8.74 -59.40 4.86
N GLN A 119 8.63 -59.21 3.54
CA GLN A 119 8.64 -60.31 2.56
C GLN A 119 9.97 -61.09 2.55
N LYS A 120 11.11 -60.40 2.74
CA LYS A 120 12.43 -61.03 2.88
C LYS A 120 12.54 -61.87 4.16
N GLU A 121 11.98 -61.41 5.27
CA GLU A 121 11.95 -62.19 6.52
C GLU A 121 11.03 -63.41 6.43
N GLU A 122 9.88 -63.26 5.79
CA GLU A 122 8.92 -64.34 5.58
C GLU A 122 9.47 -65.42 4.63
N ALA A 123 10.16 -65.03 3.56
CA ALA A 123 10.83 -65.96 2.64
C ALA A 123 11.94 -66.79 3.31
N LYS A 124 12.60 -66.25 4.36
CA LYS A 124 13.60 -66.98 5.15
C LYS A 124 13.01 -68.06 6.05
N ARG A 125 11.71 -67.99 6.36
CA ARG A 125 10.99 -68.95 7.24
C ARG A 125 10.35 -70.11 6.49
N ILE A 126 10.44 -70.16 5.15
CA ILE A 126 9.88 -71.23 4.31
C ILE A 126 10.87 -72.39 4.19
N GLU A 127 10.43 -73.61 4.51
CA GLU A 127 11.24 -74.85 4.44
C GLU A 127 11.28 -75.46 3.03
N ASP A 128 10.25 -75.26 2.19
CA ASP A 128 10.20 -75.80 0.82
C ASP A 128 11.10 -75.02 -0.17
N SER A 129 12.01 -75.74 -0.82
CA SER A 129 13.11 -75.20 -1.64
C SER A 129 12.63 -74.58 -2.96
N GLU A 130 11.60 -75.15 -3.60
CA GLU A 130 11.07 -74.61 -4.86
C GLU A 130 10.23 -73.35 -4.64
N GLU A 131 9.41 -73.33 -3.59
CA GLU A 131 8.54 -72.21 -3.26
C GLU A 131 9.36 -71.00 -2.77
N ARG A 132 10.46 -71.26 -2.04
CA ARG A 132 11.44 -70.26 -1.63
C ARG A 132 12.16 -69.61 -2.81
N LYS A 133 12.57 -70.38 -3.83
CA LYS A 133 13.20 -69.84 -5.06
C LYS A 133 12.25 -68.95 -5.87
N LYS A 134 10.97 -69.30 -5.97
CA LYS A 134 9.95 -68.45 -6.63
C LYS A 134 9.69 -67.14 -5.88
N LYS A 135 9.66 -67.15 -4.54
CA LYS A 135 9.55 -65.91 -3.74
C LYS A 135 10.82 -65.05 -3.80
N GLU A 136 12.02 -65.64 -3.77
CA GLU A 136 13.29 -64.90 -3.84
C GLU A 136 13.51 -64.19 -5.18
N THR A 137 13.09 -64.81 -6.30
CA THR A 137 13.15 -64.18 -7.64
C THR A 137 12.19 -62.99 -7.73
N GLY A 138 10.96 -63.12 -7.24
CA GLY A 138 10.01 -62.00 -7.17
C GLY A 138 10.46 -60.86 -6.24
N ILE A 139 11.17 -61.17 -5.15
CA ILE A 139 11.78 -60.16 -4.25
C ILE A 139 12.91 -59.41 -4.96
N LYS A 140 13.78 -60.09 -5.71
CA LYS A 140 14.84 -59.44 -6.50
C LYS A 140 14.30 -58.47 -7.55
N GLU A 141 13.22 -58.83 -8.24
CA GLU A 141 12.57 -57.93 -9.20
C GLU A 141 11.99 -56.68 -8.53
N LYS A 142 11.34 -56.83 -7.36
CA LYS A 142 10.81 -55.69 -6.59
C LYS A 142 11.94 -54.79 -6.06
N GLU A 143 13.05 -55.38 -5.62
CA GLU A 143 14.24 -54.66 -5.16
C GLU A 143 14.87 -53.83 -6.29
N SER A 144 14.99 -54.40 -7.49
CA SER A 144 15.47 -53.67 -8.68
C SER A 144 14.56 -52.49 -9.04
N LYS A 145 13.23 -52.66 -8.96
CA LYS A 145 12.26 -51.58 -9.23
C LYS A 145 12.33 -50.45 -8.20
N ILE A 146 12.50 -50.79 -6.92
CA ILE A 146 12.66 -49.79 -5.85
C ILE A 146 13.95 -48.99 -6.03
N GLU A 147 15.06 -49.64 -6.40
CA GLU A 147 16.33 -48.97 -6.65
C GLU A 147 16.26 -48.01 -7.86
N GLU A 148 15.52 -48.39 -8.91
CA GLU A 148 15.26 -47.52 -10.06
C GLU A 148 14.36 -46.33 -9.69
N GLU A 149 13.30 -46.54 -8.91
CA GLU A 149 12.45 -45.47 -8.37
C GLU A 149 13.26 -44.49 -7.49
N LYS A 150 14.18 -44.98 -6.64
CA LYS A 150 15.09 -44.14 -5.83
C LYS A 150 15.95 -43.22 -6.68
N LYS A 151 16.60 -43.76 -7.71
CA LYS A 151 17.46 -42.97 -8.61
C LYS A 151 16.67 -41.88 -9.35
N ILE A 152 15.43 -42.18 -9.74
CA ILE A 152 14.55 -41.19 -10.37
C ILE A 152 14.17 -40.07 -9.38
N ILE A 153 13.88 -40.42 -8.12
CA ILE A 153 13.56 -39.45 -7.07
C ILE A 153 14.78 -38.56 -6.76
N GLU A 154 15.96 -39.14 -6.58
CA GLU A 154 17.21 -38.40 -6.31
C GLU A 154 17.53 -37.42 -7.45
N LYS A 155 17.40 -37.85 -8.71
CA LYS A 155 17.58 -36.98 -9.87
C LYS A 155 16.58 -35.81 -9.90
N ARG A 156 15.32 -36.06 -9.54
CA ARG A 156 14.29 -34.99 -9.45
C ARG A 156 14.56 -34.02 -8.30
N GLU A 157 15.09 -34.49 -7.18
CA GLU A 157 15.51 -33.63 -6.08
C GLU A 157 16.66 -32.71 -6.46
N GLU A 158 17.68 -33.24 -7.14
CA GLU A 158 18.81 -32.44 -7.59
C GLU A 158 18.34 -31.34 -8.56
N GLN A 159 17.46 -31.69 -9.51
CA GLN A 159 16.83 -30.72 -10.42
C GLN A 159 15.99 -29.67 -9.67
N SER A 160 15.25 -30.06 -8.62
CA SER A 160 14.46 -29.13 -7.80
C SER A 160 15.35 -28.17 -7.01
N LYS A 161 16.51 -28.62 -6.50
CA LYS A 161 17.51 -27.78 -5.82
C LYS A 161 18.19 -26.81 -6.78
N GLU A 162 18.51 -27.24 -8.01
CA GLU A 162 19.05 -26.34 -9.04
C GLU A 162 18.03 -25.26 -9.41
N LYS A 163 16.76 -25.64 -9.63
CA LYS A 163 15.66 -24.68 -9.88
C LYS A 163 15.55 -23.66 -8.75
N GLU A 164 15.62 -24.09 -7.49
CA GLU A 164 15.59 -23.18 -6.32
C GLU A 164 16.74 -22.17 -6.35
N LYS A 165 17.97 -22.60 -6.62
CA LYS A 165 19.13 -21.69 -6.77
C LYS A 165 18.92 -20.69 -7.91
N THR A 166 18.33 -21.10 -9.03
CA THR A 166 18.04 -20.19 -10.15
C THR A 166 16.93 -19.18 -9.81
N ILE A 167 15.88 -19.60 -9.10
CA ILE A 167 14.79 -18.74 -8.64
C ILE A 167 15.34 -17.66 -7.71
N LEU A 168 16.17 -18.04 -6.72
CA LEU A 168 16.78 -17.09 -5.79
C LEU A 168 17.63 -16.03 -6.51
N LYS A 169 18.44 -16.43 -7.50
CA LYS A 169 19.22 -15.48 -8.33
C LYS A 169 18.33 -14.52 -9.12
N LYS A 170 17.22 -15.02 -9.68
CA LYS A 170 16.24 -14.17 -10.39
C LYS A 170 15.57 -13.19 -9.44
N GLU A 171 15.20 -13.60 -8.22
CA GLU A 171 14.61 -12.71 -7.21
C GLU A 171 15.53 -11.58 -6.78
N GLU A 172 16.81 -11.89 -6.55
CA GLU A 172 17.80 -10.87 -6.23
C GLU A 172 17.95 -9.86 -7.37
N THR A 173 17.88 -10.35 -8.62
CA THR A 173 17.92 -9.49 -9.81
C THR A 173 16.67 -8.60 -9.91
N ILE A 174 15.48 -9.13 -9.65
CA ILE A 174 14.24 -8.35 -9.60
C ILE A 174 14.32 -7.28 -8.51
N LYS A 175 14.83 -7.61 -7.32
CA LYS A 175 15.00 -6.66 -6.23
C LYS A 175 15.91 -5.50 -6.64
N LYS A 176 17.08 -5.80 -7.23
CA LYS A 176 18.02 -4.79 -7.75
C LYS A 176 17.39 -3.92 -8.84
N ARG A 177 16.63 -4.51 -9.76
CA ARG A 177 15.88 -3.77 -10.80
C ARG A 177 14.83 -2.84 -10.18
N GLY A 178 14.09 -3.30 -9.18
CA GLY A 178 13.11 -2.48 -8.45
C GLY A 178 13.75 -1.27 -7.74
N GLU A 179 14.91 -1.47 -7.10
CA GLU A 179 15.68 -0.38 -6.48
C GLU A 179 16.18 0.65 -7.52
N SER A 180 16.67 0.18 -8.67
CA SER A 180 17.08 1.04 -9.80
C SER A 180 15.92 1.89 -10.31
N ILE A 181 14.75 1.28 -10.51
CA ILE A 181 13.54 1.99 -10.96
C ILE A 181 13.11 3.05 -9.93
N LYS A 182 13.10 2.71 -8.65
CA LYS A 182 12.76 3.65 -7.57
C LYS A 182 13.73 4.84 -7.50
N LYS A 183 15.03 4.58 -7.69
CA LYS A 183 16.06 5.62 -7.77
C LYS A 183 15.82 6.53 -8.98
N GLU A 184 15.44 5.97 -10.13
CA GLU A 184 15.18 6.73 -11.34
C GLU A 184 13.92 7.59 -11.23
N LYS A 185 12.82 7.07 -10.67
CA LYS A 185 11.62 7.88 -10.37
C LYS A 185 11.94 9.11 -9.54
N ARG A 186 12.75 8.95 -8.48
CA ARG A 186 13.20 10.07 -7.64
C ARG A 186 14.08 11.07 -8.40
N ARG A 187 14.86 10.62 -9.39
CA ARG A 187 15.66 11.51 -10.25
C ARG A 187 14.76 12.29 -11.20
N ILE A 188 13.81 11.62 -11.86
CA ILE A 188 12.82 12.24 -12.75
C ILE A 188 12.04 13.31 -12.00
N GLU A 189 11.50 13.00 -10.82
CA GLU A 189 10.74 13.95 -10.01
C GLU A 189 11.57 15.19 -9.63
N LYS A 190 12.84 15.00 -9.26
CA LYS A 190 13.75 16.13 -8.99
C LYS A 190 14.04 16.97 -10.22
N ASP A 191 14.21 16.34 -11.37
CA ASP A 191 14.50 17.05 -12.62
C ASP A 191 13.26 17.80 -13.13
N GLU A 192 12.05 17.25 -12.93
CA GLU A 192 10.79 17.93 -13.19
C GLU A 192 10.63 19.18 -12.35
N ILE A 193 10.79 19.06 -11.03
CA ILE A 193 10.72 20.20 -10.12
C ILE A 193 11.74 21.27 -10.54
N LYS A 194 12.97 20.88 -10.91
CA LYS A 194 13.99 21.83 -11.39
C LYS A 194 13.59 22.50 -12.71
N ARG A 195 13.05 21.75 -13.67
CA ARG A 195 12.59 22.30 -14.95
C ARG A 195 11.44 23.28 -14.74
N ASP A 196 10.50 22.91 -13.89
CA ASP A 196 9.30 23.72 -13.64
C ASP A 196 9.68 25.00 -12.86
N ILE A 197 10.55 24.92 -11.84
CA ILE A 197 11.11 26.10 -11.15
C ILE A 197 11.86 27.02 -12.13
N LYS A 198 12.61 26.47 -13.10
CA LYS A 198 13.31 27.28 -14.12
C LYS A 198 12.37 27.97 -15.10
N LYS A 199 11.23 27.35 -15.43
CA LYS A 199 10.26 27.89 -16.39
C LYS A 199 9.35 28.93 -15.75
N ASP A 200 8.81 28.62 -14.57
CA ASP A 200 7.91 29.50 -13.83
C ASP A 200 7.96 29.14 -12.32
N PRO A 201 8.67 29.94 -11.50
CA PRO A 201 8.79 29.70 -10.07
C PRO A 201 7.46 29.70 -9.31
N ASP A 202 6.48 30.48 -9.76
CA ASP A 202 5.19 30.64 -9.07
C ASP A 202 4.23 29.52 -9.44
N GLU A 203 4.20 29.10 -10.72
CA GLU A 203 3.44 27.91 -11.15
C GLU A 203 4.01 26.62 -10.52
N ALA A 204 5.34 26.52 -10.39
CA ALA A 204 5.97 25.39 -9.71
C ALA A 204 5.63 25.32 -8.21
N ARG A 205 5.54 26.48 -7.54
CA ARG A 205 5.08 26.57 -6.15
C ARG A 205 3.63 26.14 -6.01
N GLN A 206 2.74 26.61 -6.89
CA GLN A 206 1.34 26.19 -6.90
C GLN A 206 1.19 24.68 -7.14
N LYS A 207 1.90 24.09 -8.11
CA LYS A 207 1.85 22.62 -8.34
C LYS A 207 2.38 21.81 -7.16
N LEU A 208 3.42 22.30 -6.48
CA LEU A 208 3.93 21.70 -5.25
C LEU A 208 2.91 21.77 -4.12
N GLU A 209 2.21 22.91 -3.99
CA GLU A 209 1.18 23.13 -2.98
C GLU A 209 -0.08 22.30 -3.27
N GLU A 210 -0.53 22.22 -4.52
CA GLU A 210 -1.64 21.36 -4.95
C GLU A 210 -1.31 19.87 -4.73
N LYS A 211 -0.10 19.42 -5.08
CA LYS A 211 0.34 18.05 -4.85
C LYS A 211 0.48 17.74 -3.36
N ALA A 212 0.93 18.71 -2.56
CA ALA A 212 0.96 18.58 -1.11
C ALA A 212 -0.46 18.45 -0.54
N GLN A 213 -1.39 19.30 -0.97
CA GLN A 213 -2.81 19.24 -0.59
C GLN A 213 -3.48 17.93 -1.05
N GLU A 214 -3.13 17.40 -2.23
CA GLU A 214 -3.68 16.14 -2.73
C GLU A 214 -3.18 14.93 -1.93
N LEU A 215 -1.87 14.90 -1.62
CA LEU A 215 -1.27 13.89 -0.75
C LEU A 215 -1.87 13.94 0.65
N GLU A 216 -2.08 15.14 1.18
CA GLU A 216 -2.70 15.37 2.47
C GLU A 216 -4.18 14.91 2.49
N LYS A 217 -4.95 15.17 1.43
CA LYS A 217 -6.30 14.60 1.26
C LYS A 217 -6.29 13.08 1.05
N GLN A 218 -5.24 12.52 0.47
CA GLN A 218 -5.07 11.07 0.38
C GLN A 218 -4.73 10.45 1.75
N GLU A 219 -3.89 11.11 2.54
CA GLU A 219 -3.56 10.71 3.93
C GLU A 219 -4.83 10.73 4.81
N ASP A 220 -5.68 11.75 4.64
CA ASP A 220 -7.00 11.83 5.32
C ASP A 220 -7.95 10.69 4.91
N ARG A 221 -7.93 10.25 3.66
CA ARG A 221 -8.77 9.13 3.18
C ARG A 221 -8.24 7.76 3.60
N LEU A 222 -6.92 7.61 3.73
CA LEU A 222 -6.28 6.36 4.18
C LEU A 222 -6.30 6.21 5.70
N ARG A 223 -6.63 7.27 6.44
CA ARG A 223 -6.72 7.31 7.90
C ARG A 223 -7.78 6.39 8.49
N ASP A 224 -8.73 5.94 7.67
CA ASP A 224 -9.71 4.94 8.08
C ASP A 224 -9.12 3.54 8.29
N SER A 225 -7.87 3.27 7.85
CA SER A 225 -7.39 1.88 7.77
C SER A 225 -6.19 1.44 8.60
N GLU A 226 -5.27 2.25 9.18
CA GLU A 226 -4.09 1.60 9.82
C GLU A 226 -3.15 2.41 10.77
N LEU A 227 -3.46 3.66 11.17
CA LEU A 227 -2.64 4.42 12.14
C LEU A 227 -3.52 5.05 13.23
N ASP A 228 -3.02 5.17 14.46
CA ASP A 228 -3.71 5.87 15.55
C ASP A 228 -4.09 7.30 15.09
N LYS A 229 -5.38 7.65 15.21
CA LYS A 229 -6.00 8.92 14.72
C LYS A 229 -5.27 10.19 15.19
N ASN A 230 -4.36 10.08 16.15
CA ASN A 230 -3.63 11.20 16.73
C ASN A 230 -2.25 11.46 16.10
N ILE A 231 -1.78 10.60 15.17
CA ILE A 231 -0.49 10.76 14.49
C ILE A 231 -0.72 11.29 13.07
N TYR A 232 0.01 12.35 12.70
CA TYR A 232 -0.03 12.97 11.38
C TYR A 232 1.39 13.33 10.94
N ALA A 233 1.82 12.88 9.75
CA ALA A 233 3.19 13.13 9.25
C ALA A 233 4.33 12.83 10.27
N GLY A 234 4.18 11.80 11.12
CA GLY A 234 5.14 11.44 12.17
C GLY A 234 5.12 12.33 13.43
N LYS A 235 4.18 13.27 13.50
CA LYS A 235 3.90 14.13 14.66
C LYS A 235 2.69 13.55 15.39
N LEU A 236 2.86 13.26 16.68
CA LEU A 236 1.79 12.91 17.59
C LEU A 236 1.27 14.20 18.22
N TYR A 237 -0.01 14.49 18.01
CA TYR A 237 -0.70 15.50 18.81
C TYR A 237 -1.16 14.83 20.10
N TYR A 238 -1.04 15.55 21.22
CA TYR A 238 -1.38 14.98 22.52
C TYR A 238 -2.05 16.03 23.39
N LEU A 239 -3.28 15.74 23.80
CA LEU A 239 -4.06 16.58 24.70
C LEU A 239 -3.80 16.14 26.14
N LYS A 240 -2.97 16.89 26.86
CA LYS A 240 -2.65 16.63 28.26
C LYS A 240 -3.68 17.30 29.16
N ILE A 241 -4.34 16.50 29.99
CA ILE A 241 -5.21 17.01 31.05
C ILE A 241 -4.36 17.63 32.15
N LYS A 242 -4.54 18.94 32.40
CA LYS A 242 -3.85 19.66 33.47
C LYS A 242 -4.65 19.61 34.76
N GLU A 243 -5.95 19.87 34.67
CA GLU A 243 -6.84 19.96 35.82
C GLU A 243 -8.24 19.51 35.44
N TYR A 244 -8.91 18.83 36.37
CA TYR A 244 -10.33 18.50 36.28
C TYR A 244 -11.12 19.53 37.09
N ILE A 245 -12.10 20.15 36.44
CA ILE A 245 -13.01 21.12 37.03
C ILE A 245 -14.39 20.45 37.14
N GLU A 246 -15.16 20.84 38.16
CA GLU A 246 -16.49 20.28 38.43
C GLU A 246 -17.42 20.34 37.20
N GLY A 247 -18.33 19.38 37.07
CA GLY A 247 -19.25 19.28 35.93
C GLY A 247 -18.63 18.69 34.65
N GLY A 248 -17.43 18.12 34.72
CA GLY A 248 -16.77 17.49 33.57
C GLY A 248 -16.03 18.46 32.66
N HIS A 249 -15.75 19.67 33.14
CA HIS A 249 -14.86 20.60 32.48
C HIS A 249 -13.41 20.20 32.74
N TYR A 250 -12.57 20.36 31.74
CA TYR A 250 -11.14 20.19 31.90
C TYR A 250 -10.41 21.51 31.64
N ASN A 251 -9.19 21.60 32.14
CA ASN A 251 -8.21 22.53 31.61
C ASN A 251 -7.11 21.71 30.96
N ASN A 252 -6.96 21.85 29.65
CA ASN A 252 -6.08 20.98 28.86
C ASN A 252 -4.96 21.79 28.19
N GLU A 253 -3.84 21.11 27.99
CA GLU A 253 -2.69 21.62 27.25
C GLU A 253 -2.46 20.73 26.03
N LEU A 254 -2.45 21.32 24.83
CA LEU A 254 -2.17 20.60 23.60
C LEU A 254 -0.67 20.62 23.30
N TYR A 255 -0.10 19.45 23.02
CA TYR A 255 1.31 19.26 22.71
C TYR A 255 1.48 18.63 21.32
N MET A 256 2.54 19.03 20.63
CA MET A 256 3.06 18.34 19.46
C MET A 256 4.33 17.59 19.87
N ILE A 257 4.33 16.28 19.63
CA ILE A 257 5.39 15.36 20.03
C ILE A 257 5.91 14.68 18.77
N ASN A 258 7.23 14.58 18.63
CA ASN A 258 7.80 13.75 17.56
C ASN A 258 7.60 12.27 17.92
N ALA A 259 6.80 11.53 17.15
CA ALA A 259 6.41 10.16 17.51
C ALA A 259 7.62 9.19 17.55
N SER A 260 8.62 9.41 16.70
CA SER A 260 9.82 8.55 16.64
C SER A 260 10.78 8.78 17.80
N THR A 261 11.00 10.04 18.20
CA THR A 261 11.99 10.40 19.23
C THR A 261 11.38 10.62 20.60
N ARG A 262 10.04 10.70 20.71
CA ARG A 262 9.27 10.96 21.94
C ARG A 262 9.58 12.31 22.59
N LYS A 263 10.20 13.24 21.85
CA LYS A 263 10.50 14.59 22.33
C LYS A 263 9.32 15.51 22.04
N VAL A 264 8.93 16.29 23.05
CA VAL A 264 8.00 17.41 22.87
C VAL A 264 8.67 18.41 21.93
N MET A 265 8.01 18.67 20.80
CA MET A 265 8.44 19.66 19.83
C MET A 265 7.90 21.04 20.19
N PHE A 266 6.61 21.10 20.54
CA PHE A 266 5.93 22.37 20.78
C PHE A 266 4.75 22.22 21.74
N LYS A 267 4.44 23.28 22.50
CA LYS A 267 3.26 23.39 23.35
C LYS A 267 2.36 24.47 22.78
N SER A 268 1.08 24.15 22.59
CA SER A 268 0.10 25.10 22.06
C SER A 268 -0.02 26.35 22.94
N PRO A 269 -0.10 27.55 22.35
CA PRO A 269 -0.42 28.77 23.06
C PRO A 269 -1.90 28.89 23.45
N VAL A 270 -2.78 27.99 22.97
CA VAL A 270 -4.20 27.98 23.34
C VAL A 270 -4.34 27.48 24.78
N LYS A 271 -4.85 28.35 25.67
CA LYS A 271 -4.90 28.10 27.13
C LYS A 271 -6.28 27.74 27.66
N ASN A 272 -7.32 27.93 26.87
CA ASN A 272 -8.74 27.80 27.25
C ASN A 272 -9.36 26.51 26.70
N ILE A 273 -8.57 25.43 26.58
CA ILE A 273 -9.03 24.15 26.06
C ILE A 273 -9.76 23.41 27.16
N CYS A 274 -11.03 23.05 26.93
CA CYS A 274 -11.89 22.48 27.97
C CYS A 274 -12.54 21.15 27.61
N GLY A 275 -12.63 20.80 26.32
CA GLY A 275 -13.06 19.48 25.89
C GLY A 275 -11.95 18.45 26.07
N ASN A 276 -12.33 17.22 26.40
CA ASN A 276 -11.40 16.09 26.57
C ASN A 276 -11.19 15.26 25.29
N ARG A 277 -11.89 15.61 24.21
CA ARG A 277 -11.74 15.02 22.88
C ARG A 277 -11.22 16.06 21.91
N TYR A 278 -10.50 15.58 20.91
CA TYR A 278 -10.04 16.33 19.76
C TYR A 278 -9.91 15.35 18.60
N ASP A 279 -9.88 15.89 17.38
CA ASP A 279 -9.56 15.11 16.19
C ASP A 279 -8.71 15.96 15.24
N VAL A 280 -8.02 15.29 14.32
CA VAL A 280 -7.03 15.90 13.42
C VAL A 280 -7.37 15.56 11.98
N TYR A 281 -7.23 16.53 11.08
CA TYR A 281 -7.38 16.34 9.64
C TYR A 281 -6.47 17.32 8.90
N SER A 282 -6.51 17.34 7.56
CA SER A 282 -5.69 18.24 6.75
C SER A 282 -5.76 19.72 7.17
N GLY A 283 -6.96 20.19 7.52
CA GLY A 283 -7.18 21.60 7.87
C GLY A 283 -6.57 22.01 9.21
N GLY A 284 -6.29 21.05 10.09
CA GLY A 284 -5.73 21.29 11.41
C GLY A 284 -6.31 20.37 12.49
N ILE A 285 -6.22 20.81 13.73
CA ILE A 285 -6.66 20.09 14.92
C ILE A 285 -7.93 20.76 15.43
N VAL A 286 -9.01 20.01 15.58
CA VAL A 286 -10.27 20.53 16.12
C VAL A 286 -10.36 20.18 17.60
N ILE A 287 -10.53 21.22 18.43
CA ILE A 287 -10.66 21.12 19.89
C ILE A 287 -11.91 21.89 20.36
N ILE A 288 -12.31 21.69 21.62
CA ILE A 288 -13.36 22.51 22.27
C ILE A 288 -12.71 23.49 23.23
N THR A 289 -12.98 24.78 23.04
CA THR A 289 -12.51 25.85 23.92
C THR A 289 -13.68 26.61 24.55
N HIS A 290 -13.41 27.36 25.62
CA HIS A 290 -14.41 28.22 26.25
C HIS A 290 -14.07 29.71 26.05
N LYS A 291 -15.08 30.56 25.85
CA LYS A 291 -14.94 32.02 25.75
C LYS A 291 -15.21 32.64 27.12
N GLY A 292 -14.14 33.08 27.80
CA GLY A 292 -14.23 33.77 29.08
C GLY A 292 -14.28 32.82 30.28
N SER A 293 -15.43 32.22 30.57
CA SER A 293 -15.62 31.34 31.74
C SER A 293 -15.88 29.88 31.35
N HIS A 294 -15.80 28.96 32.32
CA HIS A 294 -16.18 27.56 32.13
C HIS A 294 -17.70 27.34 32.10
N THR A 295 -18.51 28.35 32.40
CA THR A 295 -19.96 28.22 32.58
C THR A 295 -20.79 28.64 31.35
N SER A 296 -20.16 29.24 30.34
CA SER A 296 -20.84 29.66 29.11
C SER A 296 -19.87 29.85 27.96
N GLY A 297 -20.33 29.61 26.72
CA GLY A 297 -19.58 29.94 25.50
C GLY A 297 -18.53 28.91 25.12
N HIS A 298 -18.90 27.63 25.10
CA HIS A 298 -18.07 26.54 24.58
C HIS A 298 -18.25 26.42 23.08
N ASN A 299 -17.15 26.39 22.33
CA ASN A 299 -17.16 26.40 20.87
C ASN A 299 -16.06 25.49 20.32
N LEU A 300 -16.24 25.00 19.08
CA LEU A 300 -15.14 24.40 18.34
C LEU A 300 -14.08 25.46 18.02
N THR A 301 -12.82 25.06 18.11
CA THR A 301 -11.67 25.87 17.67
C THR A 301 -10.79 25.01 16.78
N LEU A 302 -10.44 25.55 15.60
CA LEU A 302 -9.50 24.94 14.67
C LEU A 302 -8.13 25.49 14.99
N VAL A 303 -7.19 24.60 15.21
CA VAL A 303 -5.80 24.90 15.59
C VAL A 303 -4.88 24.48 14.45
N ASP A 304 -3.89 25.33 14.14
CA ASP A 304 -2.86 25.02 13.16
C ASP A 304 -2.03 23.80 13.58
N LYS A 305 -1.73 22.90 12.66
CA LYS A 305 -1.02 21.65 12.95
C LYS A 305 0.48 21.83 13.19
N ASP A 306 1.08 22.92 12.72
CA ASP A 306 2.50 23.21 12.80
C ASP A 306 2.83 24.19 13.92
N THR A 307 2.04 25.24 14.10
CA THR A 307 2.21 26.27 15.14
C THR A 307 1.37 26.02 16.37
N LEU A 308 0.36 25.14 16.31
CA LEU A 308 -0.62 24.94 17.38
C LEU A 308 -1.36 26.22 17.82
N GLU A 309 -1.39 27.27 16.99
CA GLU A 309 -2.16 28.49 17.22
C GLU A 309 -3.61 28.34 16.74
N ALA A 310 -4.54 29.06 17.38
CA ALA A 310 -5.93 29.06 16.94
C ALA A 310 -6.06 29.77 15.58
N LYS A 311 -6.54 29.05 14.56
CA LYS A 311 -6.86 29.58 13.23
C LYS A 311 -8.27 30.14 13.16
N ILE A 312 -9.25 29.36 13.60
CA ILE A 312 -10.68 29.67 13.49
C ILE A 312 -11.34 29.35 14.83
N ASN A 313 -12.17 30.27 15.31
CA ASN A 313 -13.03 30.04 16.46
C ASN A 313 -14.48 29.97 15.97
N GLY A 314 -15.15 28.86 16.24
CA GLY A 314 -16.57 28.69 15.93
C GLY A 314 -17.44 29.67 16.72
N SER A 315 -18.66 29.87 16.22
CA SER A 315 -19.70 30.70 16.84
C SER A 315 -20.75 29.89 17.60
N ASP A 316 -20.98 28.64 17.19
CA ASP A 316 -22.03 27.80 17.75
C ASP A 316 -21.67 27.21 19.11
N HIS A 317 -22.67 27.11 19.98
CA HIS A 317 -22.53 26.57 21.33
C HIS A 317 -22.49 25.04 21.27
N VAL A 318 -21.37 24.48 21.73
CA VAL A 318 -21.08 23.04 21.72
C VAL A 318 -21.02 22.53 23.14
N PHE A 319 -21.54 21.35 23.38
CA PHE A 319 -21.45 20.71 24.68
C PHE A 319 -19.98 20.40 25.01
N TRP A 320 -19.49 20.82 26.17
CA TRP A 320 -18.05 20.74 26.48
C TRP A 320 -17.52 19.31 26.60
N ARG A 321 -18.39 18.32 26.88
CA ARG A 321 -18.05 16.88 26.89
C ARG A 321 -18.38 16.19 25.57
N SER A 322 -18.73 16.96 24.54
CA SER A 322 -18.97 16.42 23.20
C SER A 322 -17.77 15.62 22.70
N PHE A 323 -18.05 14.57 21.94
CA PHE A 323 -17.06 14.03 21.01
C PHE A 323 -16.73 15.05 19.92
N ILE A 324 -15.60 14.83 19.26
CA ILE A 324 -15.27 15.46 17.98
C ILE A 324 -14.89 14.30 17.07
N GLU A 325 -15.66 14.08 16.01
CA GLU A 325 -15.35 13.07 15.00
C GLU A 325 -15.30 13.73 13.63
N ILE A 326 -14.23 13.47 12.89
CA ILE A 326 -14.07 13.98 11.52
C ILE A 326 -14.27 12.83 10.54
N ARG A 327 -15.23 12.98 9.62
CA ARG A 327 -15.54 11.97 8.62
C ARG A 327 -16.04 12.63 7.34
N ASP A 328 -15.60 12.12 6.20
CA ASP A 328 -16.00 12.61 4.86
C ASP A 328 -15.84 14.13 4.68
N GLY A 329 -14.83 14.72 5.33
CA GLY A 329 -14.55 16.17 5.29
C GLY A 329 -15.46 17.03 6.17
N PHE A 330 -16.33 16.42 6.98
CA PHE A 330 -17.19 17.09 7.94
C PHE A 330 -16.77 16.80 9.38
N ILE A 331 -17.08 17.75 10.27
CA ILE A 331 -16.80 17.66 11.70
C ILE A 331 -18.14 17.47 12.42
N TYR A 332 -18.23 16.47 13.28
CA TYR A 332 -19.44 16.16 14.07
C TYR A 332 -19.20 16.45 15.54
N ALA A 333 -20.12 17.19 16.15
CA ALA A 333 -20.11 17.51 17.58
C ALA A 333 -21.54 17.71 18.10
N ILE A 334 -21.73 17.58 19.40
CA ILE A 334 -22.98 17.81 20.13
C ILE A 334 -23.13 19.31 20.36
N LEU A 335 -24.16 19.90 19.77
CA LEU A 335 -24.63 21.25 20.07
C LEU A 335 -25.38 21.29 21.40
N TYR A 336 -25.24 22.39 22.11
CA TYR A 336 -25.98 22.67 23.34
C TYR A 336 -26.87 23.90 23.14
N ASP A 337 -28.19 23.70 23.28
CA ASP A 337 -29.19 24.74 23.05
C ASP A 337 -30.27 24.65 24.13
N ASN A 338 -30.27 25.61 25.05
CA ASN A 338 -31.27 25.78 26.10
C ASN A 338 -31.55 24.49 26.91
N GLY A 339 -30.49 23.79 27.34
CA GLY A 339 -30.60 22.55 28.12
C GLY A 339 -30.90 21.29 27.31
N SER A 340 -30.98 21.39 25.98
CA SER A 340 -31.13 20.26 25.07
C SER A 340 -29.90 20.05 24.20
N HIS A 341 -29.64 18.79 23.86
CA HIS A 341 -28.49 18.38 23.06
C HIS A 341 -28.94 17.96 21.65
N TYR A 342 -28.17 18.35 20.64
CA TYR A 342 -28.45 18.03 19.23
C TYR A 342 -27.15 17.64 18.54
N LEU A 343 -27.21 16.77 17.53
CA LEU A 343 -26.06 16.51 16.68
C LEU A 343 -25.87 17.67 15.70
N GLY A 344 -24.69 18.26 15.67
CA GLY A 344 -24.27 19.26 14.71
C GLY A 344 -23.24 18.70 13.73
N ARG A 345 -23.35 19.07 12.45
CA ARG A 345 -22.35 18.81 11.42
C ARG A 345 -21.78 20.13 10.91
N PHE A 346 -20.47 20.27 10.93
CA PHE A 346 -19.75 21.48 10.54
C PHE A 346 -18.85 21.20 9.33
N ASP A 347 -18.61 22.24 8.53
CA ASP A 347 -17.58 22.21 7.49
C ASP A 347 -16.18 22.46 8.10
N GLY A 348 -15.12 22.35 7.28
CA GLY A 348 -13.74 22.65 7.71
C GLY A 348 -13.50 24.10 8.17
N GLY A 349 -14.42 25.02 7.85
CA GLY A 349 -14.43 26.39 8.34
C GLY A 349 -15.15 26.56 9.68
N LEU A 350 -15.54 25.47 10.35
CA LEU A 350 -16.34 25.43 11.57
C LEU A 350 -17.72 26.08 11.43
N LYS A 351 -18.27 26.15 10.22
CA LYS A 351 -19.64 26.62 9.99
C LYS A 351 -20.61 25.46 10.10
N LEU A 352 -21.68 25.64 10.86
CA LEU A 352 -22.75 24.65 10.98
C LEU A 352 -23.46 24.46 9.63
N THR A 353 -23.42 23.23 9.11
CA THR A 353 -24.04 22.84 7.83
C THR A 353 -25.33 22.05 8.02
N ALA A 354 -25.47 21.34 9.14
CA ALA A 354 -26.69 20.62 9.50
C ALA A 354 -26.79 20.47 11.03
N LYS A 355 -28.04 20.41 11.53
CA LYS A 355 -28.38 20.17 12.94
C LYS A 355 -29.51 19.14 12.99
N SER A 356 -29.40 18.13 13.85
CA SER A 356 -30.47 17.17 14.05
C SER A 356 -31.72 17.88 14.60
N LYS A 357 -32.89 17.49 14.11
CA LYS A 357 -34.17 17.89 14.74
C LYS A 357 -34.40 17.13 16.04
N GLU A 358 -33.89 15.91 16.08
CA GLU A 358 -33.99 15.04 17.23
C GLU A 358 -33.04 15.47 18.34
N ARG A 359 -33.57 15.47 19.57
CA ARG A 359 -32.77 15.62 20.78
C ARG A 359 -31.99 14.35 21.01
N ILE A 360 -30.69 14.48 21.26
CA ILE A 360 -29.80 13.35 21.52
C ILE A 360 -29.43 13.27 23.00
N ASP A 361 -28.98 12.10 23.44
CA ASP A 361 -28.41 11.94 24.78
C ASP A 361 -27.01 12.59 24.83
N GLU A 362 -26.69 13.25 25.94
CA GLU A 362 -25.41 13.96 26.12
C GLU A 362 -24.20 13.02 26.25
N ASN A 363 -24.43 11.77 26.66
CA ASN A 363 -23.42 10.72 26.82
C ASN A 363 -23.51 9.69 25.67
N THR A 364 -24.08 10.07 24.54
CA THR A 364 -24.21 9.19 23.37
C THR A 364 -22.88 8.87 22.69
N PHE A 365 -22.83 7.71 22.04
CA PHE A 365 -21.79 7.37 21.07
C PHE A 365 -22.29 7.63 19.66
N ILE A 366 -21.40 8.10 18.80
CA ILE A 366 -21.68 8.25 17.37
C ILE A 366 -21.01 7.11 16.60
N SER A 367 -21.72 6.52 15.66
CA SER A 367 -21.19 5.51 14.75
C SER A 367 -21.70 5.77 13.34
N PHE A 368 -20.89 5.42 12.35
CA PHE A 368 -21.16 5.71 10.95
C PHE A 368 -21.09 4.43 10.12
N TRP A 369 -22.06 4.24 9.24
CA TRP A 369 -22.05 3.15 8.27
C TRP A 369 -22.75 3.64 6.99
N ASP A 370 -22.00 3.64 5.89
CA ASP A 370 -22.46 4.16 4.59
C ASP A 370 -23.00 5.60 4.74
N ASP A 371 -24.21 5.87 4.24
CA ASP A 371 -24.88 7.17 4.36
C ASP A 371 -25.60 7.41 5.71
N TYR A 372 -25.36 6.57 6.72
CA TYR A 372 -26.10 6.58 7.97
C TYR A 372 -25.24 6.84 9.21
N ILE A 373 -25.85 7.51 10.19
CA ILE A 373 -25.29 7.79 11.51
C ILE A 373 -26.20 7.15 12.56
N TYR A 374 -25.60 6.36 13.45
CA TYR A 374 -26.28 5.75 14.59
C TYR A 374 -25.91 6.53 15.85
N ILE A 375 -26.93 6.95 16.59
CA ILE A 375 -26.78 7.77 17.79
C ILE A 375 -27.93 7.52 18.77
N ASN A 376 -27.73 7.80 20.05
CA ASN A 376 -28.78 7.71 21.05
C ASN A 376 -29.59 9.00 21.08
N ARG A 377 -30.92 8.85 20.94
CA ARG A 377 -31.88 9.93 21.22
C ARG A 377 -31.92 10.19 22.73
N GLY A 378 -32.50 11.33 23.14
CA GLY A 378 -32.57 11.73 24.55
C GLY A 378 -33.34 10.76 25.47
N ASP A 379 -34.20 9.90 24.92
CA ASP A 379 -34.87 8.80 25.64
C ASP A 379 -34.06 7.50 25.67
N LYS A 380 -32.78 7.56 25.23
CA LYS A 380 -31.80 6.47 25.13
C LYS A 380 -32.08 5.45 24.02
N THR A 381 -33.12 5.62 23.21
CA THR A 381 -33.35 4.80 22.01
C THR A 381 -32.22 5.01 21.00
N ILE A 382 -31.89 3.97 20.23
CA ILE A 382 -30.91 4.07 19.15
C ILE A 382 -31.66 4.54 17.90
N ILE A 383 -31.27 5.68 17.36
CA ILE A 383 -31.86 6.24 16.14
C ILE A 383 -30.83 6.27 15.01
N VAL A 384 -31.35 6.15 13.80
CA VAL A 384 -30.58 6.25 12.55
C VAL A 384 -30.89 7.61 11.93
N LEU A 385 -29.84 8.39 11.69
CA LEU A 385 -29.90 9.66 10.99
C LEU A 385 -29.22 9.54 9.63
N LYS A 386 -29.69 10.29 8.64
CA LYS A 386 -29.02 10.42 7.35
C LYS A 386 -27.80 11.32 7.49
N ASN A 387 -26.64 10.88 7.02
CA ASN A 387 -25.39 11.64 7.09
C ASN A 387 -25.49 12.99 6.34
N ALA A 388 -26.18 13.01 5.20
CA ALA A 388 -26.28 14.17 4.32
C ALA A 388 -26.92 15.42 4.96
N ASP A 389 -27.88 15.26 5.89
CA ASP A 389 -28.65 16.38 6.46
C ASP A 389 -29.09 16.18 7.93
N LEU A 390 -28.67 15.08 8.56
CA LEU A 390 -29.04 14.68 9.93
C LEU A 390 -30.54 14.46 10.16
N THR A 391 -31.29 14.15 9.10
CA THR A 391 -32.72 13.80 9.21
C THR A 391 -32.89 12.42 9.84
N PHE A 392 -33.93 12.27 10.66
CA PHE A 392 -34.33 10.99 11.24
C PHE A 392 -34.82 10.04 10.14
N ILE A 393 -34.31 8.81 10.16
CA ILE A 393 -34.65 7.75 9.21
C ILE A 393 -35.43 6.64 9.91
N ASP A 394 -34.87 6.08 10.98
CA ASP A 394 -35.45 4.92 11.66
C ASP A 394 -34.99 4.81 13.12
N GLU A 395 -35.63 3.93 13.88
CA GLU A 395 -35.29 3.57 15.24
C GLU A 395 -34.88 2.09 15.31
N VAL A 396 -33.70 1.83 15.88
CA VAL A 396 -33.22 0.46 16.10
C VAL A 396 -33.74 -0.03 17.43
N LYS A 397 -34.63 -1.02 17.37
CA LYS A 397 -35.11 -1.74 18.55
C LYS A 397 -34.08 -2.80 18.97
N PRO A 398 -33.66 -2.82 20.24
CA PRO A 398 -32.71 -3.81 20.74
C PRO A 398 -33.25 -5.24 20.70
#